data_AF-A0A1E8BKH0-F1
#
_entry.id   AF-A0A1E8BKH0-F1
#
_cell.length_a   1.000
_cell.length_b   1.000
_cell.length_c   1.000
_cell.angle_alpha   90.00
_cell.angle_beta   90.00
_cell.angle_gamma   90.00
#
_symmetry.space_group_name_H-M   'P 1'
#
loop_
_entity.id
_entity.type
_entity.pdbx_description
1 polymer ?
#
loop_
_entity_poly.entity_id
_entity_poly.type
_entity_poly.pdbx_seq_one_letter_code
_entity_poly.pdbx_strand_id
1 'polypeptide(L)' 'MEVFLVATFSAIIIMMTVFVITKACFTEYKRNDISFRKFIFLSSVSIMLGCLVSWVLPFGYEKILDYIN' A
#
# COMPACT_ATOMS: atom_id res chain seq x y z
N MET A 1 -5.01 -22.46 0.87
CA MET A 1 -6.29 -21.71 0.88
C MET A 1 -6.27 -20.58 1.89
N GLU A 2 -5.76 -20.82 3.11
CA GLU A 2 -5.65 -19.81 4.17
C GLU A 2 -4.67 -18.67 3.84
N VAL A 3 -3.50 -19.00 3.26
CA VAL A 3 -2.46 -18.02 2.87
C VAL A 3 -3.00 -16.96 1.91
N PHE A 4 -3.76 -17.39 0.90
CA PHE A 4 -4.36 -16.51 -0.09
C PHE A 4 -5.41 -15.57 0.53
N LEU A 5 -6.16 -16.08 1.51
CA LEU A 5 -7.18 -15.31 2.22
C LEU A 5 -6.53 -14.23 3.10
N VAL A 6 -5.50 -14.59 3.88
CA VAL A 6 -4.73 -13.65 4.70
C VAL A 6 -4.00 -12.61 3.84
N ALA A 7 -3.39 -13.03 2.73
CA ALA A 7 -2.75 -12.13 1.77
C ALA A 7 -3.75 -11.14 1.16
N THR A 8 -4.95 -11.60 0.80
CA THR A 8 -6.01 -10.75 0.23
C THR A 8 -6.48 -9.69 1.22
N PHE A 9 -6.80 -10.09 2.47
CA PHE A 9 -7.20 -9.12 3.50
C PHE A 9 -6.10 -8.11 3.81
N SER A 10 -4.85 -8.56 3.86
CA SER A 10 -3.71 -7.68 4.07
C SER A 10 -3.54 -6.67 2.93
N ALA A 11 -3.68 -7.11 1.67
CA ALA A 11 -3.65 -6.24 0.50
C ALA A 11 -4.76 -5.18 0.54
N ILE A 12 -5.98 -5.54 0.97
CA ILE A 12 -7.09 -4.58 1.14
C ILE A 12 -6.71 -3.50 2.16
N ILE A 13 -6.15 -3.87 3.31
CA ILE A 13 -5.73 -2.93 4.36
C ILE A 13 -4.62 -1.98 3.84
N ILE A 14 -3.65 -2.52 3.10
CA ILE A 14 -2.59 -1.74 2.48
C ILE A 14 -3.18 -0.72 1.50
N MET A 15 -4.12 -1.14 0.64
CA MET A 15 -4.78 -0.26 -0.32
C MET A 15 -5.61 0.84 0.35
N MET A 16 -6.31 0.52 1.45
CA MET A 16 -7.01 1.52 2.26
C MET A 16 -6.04 2.56 2.84
N THR A 17 -4.87 2.12 3.30
CA THR A 17 -3.83 3.00 3.86
C THR A 17 -3.28 3.94 2.79
N VAL A 18 -2.95 3.42 1.61
CA VAL A 18 -2.51 4.20 0.44
C VAL A 18 -3.56 5.25 0.06
N PHE A 19 -4.84 4.88 0.08
CA PHE A 19 -5.93 5.80 -0.20
C PHE A 19 -6.01 6.95 0.81
N VAL A 20 -5.86 6.66 2.11
CA VAL A 20 -5.85 7.69 3.16
C VAL A 20 -4.66 8.64 3.01
N ILE A 21 -3.46 8.12 2.72
CA ILE A 21 -2.26 8.93 2.47
C ILE A 21 -2.47 9.83 1.24
N THR A 22 -3.02 9.27 0.16
CA THR A 22 -3.32 10.03 -1.06
C THR A 22 -4.32 11.15 -0.79
N LYS A 23 -5.35 10.89 0.03
CA LYS A 23 -6.34 11.88 0.45
C LYS A 23 -5.71 12.99 1.32
N ALA A 24 -4.78 12.65 2.19
CA ALA A 24 -4.03 13.63 2.99
C ALA A 24 -3.18 14.53 2.08
N CYS A 25 -2.42 13.94 1.15
CA CYS A 25 -1.65 14.69 0.15
C CYS A 25 -2.53 15.61 -0.70
N PHE A 26 -3.74 15.15 -1.07
CA PHE A 26 -4.70 15.96 -1.83
C PHE A 26 -5.22 17.15 -1.01
N THR A 27 -5.40 16.95 0.29
CA THR A 27 -5.84 18.01 1.21
C THR A 27 -4.76 19.09 1.35
N GLU A 28 -3.49 18.70 1.48
CA GLU A 28 -2.35 19.62 1.51
C GLU A 28 -2.13 20.34 0.18
N TYR A 29 -2.32 19.65 -0.95
CA TYR A 29 -2.33 20.26 -2.28
C TYR A 29 -3.41 21.36 -2.38
N LYS A 30 -4.64 21.05 -1.92
CA LYS A 30 -5.74 22.02 -1.93
C LYS A 30 -5.48 23.25 -1.04
N ARG A 31 -4.67 23.09 0.03
CA ARG A 31 -4.25 24.19 0.89
C ARG A 31 -3.09 25.02 0.32
N ASN A 32 -2.58 24.70 -0.88
CA ASN A 32 -1.39 25.30 -1.49
C ASN A 32 -0.09 25.13 -0.67
N ASP A 33 -0.09 24.22 0.32
CA ASP A 33 1.13 23.89 1.08
C ASP A 33 2.13 23.10 0.19
N ILE A 34 1.63 22.42 -0.85
CA ILE A 34 2.41 21.53 -1.71
C ILE A 34 2.10 21.79 -3.19
N SER A 35 3.14 21.84 -4.03
CA SER A 35 3.02 21.94 -5.49
C SER A 35 2.38 20.69 -6.12
N PHE A 36 1.62 20.87 -7.20
CA PHE A 36 1.04 19.79 -8.00
C PHE A 36 2.05 18.68 -8.39
N ARG A 37 3.29 19.05 -8.72
CA ARG A 37 4.34 18.08 -9.06
C ARG A 37 4.71 17.17 -7.88
N LYS A 38 4.81 17.76 -6.69
CA LYS A 38 5.10 17.01 -5.45
C LYS A 38 3.91 16.13 -5.06
N PHE A 39 2.68 16.60 -5.25
CA PHE A 39 1.47 15.80 -5.02
C PHE A 39 1.44 14.53 -5.90
N ILE A 40 1.66 14.67 -7.21
CA ILE A 40 1.71 13.52 -8.12
C ILE A 40 2.82 12.55 -7.71
N PHE A 41 4.01 13.07 -7.40
CA PHE A 41 5.15 12.24 -7.01
C PHE A 41 4.90 11.46 -5.71
N LEU A 42 4.40 12.11 -4.67
CA LEU A 42 4.11 11.46 -3.38
C LEU A 42 2.99 10.41 -3.52
N SER A 43 1.93 10.77 -4.24
CA SER A 43 0.82 9.85 -4.51
C SER A 43 1.27 8.62 -5.29
N SER A 44 2.01 8.81 -6.39
CA SER A 44 2.50 7.71 -7.24
C SER A 44 3.46 6.79 -6.48
N VAL A 45 4.36 7.35 -5.68
CA VAL A 45 5.29 6.56 -4.84
C VAL A 45 4.51 5.74 -3.82
N SER A 46 3.48 6.32 -3.17
CA SER A 46 2.66 5.59 -2.19
C SER A 46 1.91 4.41 -2.83
N ILE A 47 1.36 4.60 -4.03
CA ILE A 47 0.66 3.57 -4.78
C ILE A 47 1.64 2.48 -5.22
N MET A 48 2.79 2.87 -5.76
CA MET A 48 3.82 1.92 -6.19
C MET A 48 4.31 1.05 -5.04
N LEU A 49 4.57 1.65 -3.87
CA LEU A 49 4.94 0.91 -2.67
C LEU A 49 3.83 -0.02 -2.19
N GLY A 50 2.57 0.45 -2.15
CA GLY A 50 1.44 -0.39 -1.76
C GLY A 50 1.25 -1.62 -2.66
N CYS A 51 1.42 -1.45 -3.98
CA CYS A 51 1.40 -2.54 -4.95
C CYS A 51 2.56 -3.51 -4.74
N LEU A 52 3.78 -3.00 -4.58
CA LEU A 52 4.97 -3.84 -4.36
C LEU A 52 4.85 -4.66 -3.08
N VAL A 53 4.44 -4.04 -1.97
CA VAL A 53 4.25 -4.73 -0.70
C VAL A 53 3.17 -5.79 -0.82
N SER A 54 2.01 -5.47 -1.41
CA SER A 54 0.93 -6.44 -1.61
C SER A 54 1.34 -7.62 -2.50
N TRP A 55 2.22 -7.40 -3.48
CA TRP A 55 2.75 -8.46 -4.34
C TRP A 55 3.70 -9.40 -3.58
N VAL A 56 4.56 -8.85 -2.72
CA VAL A 56 5.55 -9.63 -1.97
C VAL A 56 4.92 -10.40 -0.81
N LEU A 57 3.81 -9.89 -0.24
CA LEU A 57 3.10 -10.49 0.89
C LEU A 57 2.79 -12.00 0.76
N PRO A 58 2.16 -12.49 -0.33
CA PRO A 58 1.84 -13.92 -0.47
C PRO A 58 3.10 -14.81 -0.42
N PHE A 59 4.20 -14.39 -1.07
CA PHE A 59 5.48 -15.11 -1.02
C PHE A 59 6.09 -15.10 0.39
N GLY A 60 5.96 -13.97 1.11
CA GLY A 60 6.39 -13.87 2.50
C GLY A 60 5.62 -14.82 3.41
N TYR A 61 4.29 -14.87 3.26
CA TYR A 61 3.46 -15.77 4.07
C TYR A 61 3.72 -17.24 3.80
N GLU A 62 3.94 -17.65 2.53
CA GLU A 62 4.33 -19.02 2.22
C GLU A 62 5.62 -19.42 2.94
N LYS A 63 6.65 -18.56 2.88
CA LYS A 63 7.94 -18.84 3.55
C LYS A 63 7.85 -18.94 5.06
N ILE A 64 7.01 -18.12 5.69
CA ILE A 64 6.82 -18.14 7.15
C ILE A 64 6.09 -19.43 7.56
N LEU A 65 5.07 -19.83 6.81
CA LEU A 65 4.32 -21.05 7.11
C LEU A 65 5.16 -22.31 6.89
N ASP A 66 5.96 -22.36 5.83
CA ASP A 66 6.93 -23.44 5.59
C ASP A 66 7.98 -23.57 6.71
N TYR A 67 8.33 -22.47 7.38
CA TYR A 67 9.28 -22.48 8.49
C TYR A 67 8.66 -22.97 9.81
N ILE A 68 7.38 -22.70 10.01
CA ILE A 68 6.66 -23.04 11.25
C ILE A 68 6.20 -24.51 11.26
N ASN A 69 5.97 -25.10 10.08
CA ASN A 69 5.46 -26.46 9.91
C ASN A 69 6.58 -27.50 9.75
#